data_AF-A0A3R6QQR3-F1
#
_entry.id   AF-A0A3R6QQR3-F1
#
_cell.length_a   1.000
_cell.length_b   1.000
_cell.length_c   1.000
_cell.angle_alpha   90.00
_cell.angle_beta   90.00
_cell.angle_gamma   90.00
#
_symmetry.space_group_name_H-M   'P 1'
#
loop_
_entity.id
_entity.type
_entity.pdbx_description
1 polymer ?
#
loop_
_entity_poly.entity_id
_entity_poly.type
_entity_poly.pdbx_seq_one_letter_code
_entity_poly.pdbx_strand_id
1 'polypeptide(L)'
;MSGTHKYPTISFRISPREREEIEAKIFASGMKKKDYFVRSCIYNRVCVVGKKETVYQIVERLQEMENRLVELAEQIDSKEPEITSEEIRNLREAYEDMLKAILWMLDGARYLWQGEEKSPDSGNC
;
A
#
# COMPACT_ATOMS: atom_id res chain seq x y z
N MET A 1 24.00 29.13 11.68
CA MET A 1 23.11 28.03 11.24
C MET A 1 22.34 28.50 10.01
N SER A 2 22.84 28.25 8.79
CA SER A 2 22.10 28.55 7.57
C SER A 2 21.11 27.40 7.28
N GLY A 3 20.07 27.32 8.12
CA GLY A 3 19.02 26.30 8.06
C GLY A 3 17.88 26.67 7.11
N THR A 4 18.18 27.30 5.98
CA THR A 4 17.15 27.72 5.03
C THR A 4 16.73 26.51 4.20
N HIS A 5 15.65 25.85 4.61
CA HIS A 5 15.02 24.81 3.80
C HIS A 5 14.69 25.39 2.41
N LYS A 6 15.12 24.69 1.35
CA LYS A 6 14.96 25.16 -0.05
C LYS A 6 13.48 25.35 -0.45
N TYR A 7 12.56 24.63 0.20
CA TYR A 7 11.13 24.63 -0.10
C TYR A 7 10.28 24.58 1.19
N PRO A 8 9.06 25.13 1.19
CA PRO A 8 8.15 25.09 2.33
C PRO A 8 7.63 23.68 2.63
N THR A 9 7.23 23.45 3.89
CA THR A 9 6.63 22.19 4.34
C THR A 9 5.10 22.25 4.25
N ILE A 10 4.48 21.17 3.77
CA ILE A 10 3.04 20.95 3.82
C ILE A 10 2.77 19.84 4.85
N SER A 11 1.84 20.08 5.78
CA SER A 11 1.45 19.12 6.79
C SER A 11 -0.05 18.83 6.73
N PHE A 12 -0.41 17.57 6.96
CA PHE A 12 -1.79 17.10 7.03
C PHE A 12 -2.02 16.45 8.39
N ARG A 13 -3.25 16.56 8.90
CA ARG A 13 -3.70 15.79 10.07
C ARG A 13 -4.50 14.61 9.55
N ILE A 14 -4.10 13.41 9.95
CA ILE A 14 -4.74 12.16 9.55
C ILE A 14 -5.06 11.36 10.82
N SER A 15 -6.16 10.65 10.78
CA SER A 15 -6.54 9.64 11.77
C SER A 15 -5.55 8.46 11.76
N PRO A 16 -5.51 7.65 12.83
CA PRO A 16 -4.71 6.43 12.85
C PRO A 16 -5.05 5.49 11.68
N ARG A 17 -6.33 5.38 11.32
CA ARG A 17 -6.78 4.51 10.22
C ARG A 17 -6.31 5.00 8.85
N GLU A 18 -6.48 6.29 8.56
CA GLU A 18 -5.95 6.89 7.32
C GLU A 18 -4.44 6.72 7.21
N ARG A 19 -3.73 6.76 8.35
CA ARG A 19 -2.30 6.53 8.38
C ARG A 19 -1.96 5.11 7.94
N GLU A 20 -2.62 4.09 8.48
CA GLU A 20 -2.39 2.69 8.11
C GLU A 20 -2.60 2.45 6.61
N GLU A 21 -3.71 2.96 6.06
CA GLU A 21 -4.01 2.86 4.63
C GLU A 21 -2.92 3.55 3.77
N ILE A 22 -2.43 4.71 4.19
CA ILE A 22 -1.37 5.44 3.50
C ILE A 22 -0.05 4.66 3.56
N GLU A 23 0.34 4.10 4.70
CA GLU A 23 1.56 3.31 4.82
C GLU A 23 1.49 2.04 3.95
N ALA A 24 0.34 1.37 3.89
CA ALA A 24 0.14 0.21 3.03
C ALA A 24 0.31 0.58 1.54
N LYS A 25 -0.23 1.71 1.10
CA LYS A 25 -0.03 2.22 -0.27
C LYS A 25 1.40 2.62 -0.55
N ILE A 26 2.09 3.25 0.40
CA ILE A 26 3.52 3.58 0.27
C ILE A 26 4.33 2.29 0.09
N PHE A 27 4.10 1.28 0.92
CA PHE A 27 4.75 -0.01 0.84
C PHE A 27 4.51 -0.67 -0.53
N ALA A 28 3.24 -0.82 -0.94
CA ALA A 28 2.88 -1.45 -2.21
C ALA A 28 3.45 -0.68 -3.41
N SER A 29 3.55 0.65 -3.33
CA SER A 29 4.12 1.47 -4.41
C SER A 29 5.64 1.32 -4.59
N GLY A 30 6.35 0.83 -3.57
CA GLY A 30 7.82 0.80 -3.53
C GLY A 30 8.47 2.19 -3.56
N MET A 31 7.71 3.26 -3.35
CA MET A 31 8.21 4.64 -3.38
C MET A 31 8.68 5.08 -2.01
N LYS A 32 9.62 6.03 -1.98
CA LYS A 32 9.92 6.75 -0.73
C LYS A 32 8.68 7.55 -0.33
N LYS A 33 8.37 7.61 0.96
CA LYS A 33 7.23 8.36 1.52
C LYS A 33 7.09 9.78 0.95
N LYS A 34 8.20 10.53 0.83
CA LYS A 34 8.21 11.87 0.22
C LYS A 34 7.70 11.83 -1.23
N ASP A 35 8.22 10.91 -2.04
CA ASP A 35 7.89 10.82 -3.47
C ASP A 35 6.45 10.35 -3.66
N TYR A 36 5.98 9.43 -2.82
CA TYR A 36 4.59 9.00 -2.78
C TYR A 36 3.65 10.17 -2.52
N PHE A 37 3.90 10.97 -1.47
CA PHE A 37 3.04 12.12 -1.17
C PHE A 37 3.06 13.16 -2.28
N VAL A 38 4.23 13.53 -2.79
CA VAL A 38 4.35 14.52 -3.87
C VAL A 38 3.59 14.05 -5.12
N ARG A 39 3.78 12.80 -5.55
CA ARG A 39 3.09 12.27 -6.75
C ARG A 39 1.59 12.12 -6.53
N SER A 40 1.17 11.66 -5.36
CA SER A 40 -0.25 11.52 -5.01
C SER A 40 -0.94 12.88 -5.03
N CYS A 41 -0.31 13.93 -4.49
CA CYS A 41 -0.86 15.28 -4.50
C CYS A 41 -0.94 15.91 -5.89
N ILE A 42 0.02 15.63 -6.78
CA ILE A 42 0.07 16.25 -8.11
C ILE A 42 -0.86 15.53 -9.10
N TYR A 43 -0.81 14.20 -9.14
CA TYR A 43 -1.41 13.43 -10.23
C TYR A 43 -2.70 12.71 -9.83
N ASN A 44 -3.06 12.70 -8.54
CA ASN A 44 -4.16 11.89 -7.98
C ASN A 44 -4.10 10.38 -8.31
N ARG A 45 -3.05 9.93 -9.02
CA ARG A 45 -2.76 8.56 -9.40
C ARG A 45 -1.26 8.36 -9.29
N VAL A 46 -0.86 7.19 -8.80
CA VAL A 46 0.55 6.81 -8.74
C VAL A 46 0.79 5.72 -9.78
N CYS A 47 1.58 6.03 -10.81
CA CYS A 47 2.10 5.01 -11.71
C CYS A 47 3.32 4.36 -11.05
N VAL A 48 3.24 3.06 -10.82
CA VAL A 48 4.31 2.27 -10.23
C VAL A 48 5.22 1.73 -11.33
N VAL A 49 6.52 1.82 -11.11
CA VAL A 49 7.50 1.16 -11.98
C VAL A 49 7.81 -0.18 -11.34
N GLY A 50 7.45 -1.27 -12.02
CA GLY A 50 7.66 -2.64 -11.53
C GLY A 50 9.15 -2.95 -11.39
N LYS A 51 9.72 -2.65 -10.21
CA LYS A 51 11.04 -3.13 -9.82
C LYS A 51 10.91 -4.52 -9.22
N LYS A 52 11.81 -5.40 -9.60
CA LYS A 52 11.84 -6.78 -9.12
C LYS A 52 11.89 -6.84 -7.59
N GLU A 53 12.67 -5.95 -6.98
CA GLU A 53 12.85 -5.84 -5.52
C GLU A 53 11.54 -5.47 -4.83
N THR A 54 10.76 -4.54 -5.39
CA THR A 54 9.47 -4.13 -4.84
C THR A 54 8.46 -5.27 -4.90
N VAL A 55 8.43 -6.01 -6.01
CA VAL A 55 7.53 -7.17 -6.15
C VAL A 55 7.89 -8.25 -5.12
N TYR A 56 9.17 -8.53 -4.93
CA TYR A 56 9.59 -9.53 -3.93
C TYR A 56 9.22 -9.13 -2.50
N GLN A 57 9.35 -7.86 -2.12
CA GLN A 57 8.93 -7.38 -0.81
C GLN A 57 7.41 -7.57 -0.59
N ILE A 58 6.60 -7.38 -1.64
CA ILE A 58 5.15 -7.62 -1.57
C ILE A 58 4.86 -9.11 -1.39
N VAL A 59 5.54 -9.97 -2.14
CA VAL A 59 5.36 -11.43 -2.03
C VAL A 59 5.78 -11.94 -0.66
N GLU A 60 6.93 -11.50 -0.14
CA GLU A 60 7.41 -11.82 1.20
C GLU A 60 6.39 -11.40 2.26
N ARG A 61 5.84 -10.18 2.14
CA ARG A 61 4.82 -9.68 3.05
C ARG A 61 3.52 -10.50 3.00
N LEU A 62 3.10 -10.94 1.81
CA LEU A 62 1.94 -11.84 1.67
C LEU A 62 2.19 -13.20 2.31
N GLN A 63 3.40 -13.75 2.19
CA GLN A 63 3.76 -15.01 2.83
C GLN A 63 3.75 -14.89 4.35
N GLU A 64 4.28 -13.79 4.90
CA GLU A 64 4.19 -13.50 6.34
C GLU A 64 2.73 -13.42 6.82
N MET A 65 1.88 -12.77 6.04
CA MET A 65 0.44 -12.66 6.35
C MET A 65 -0.23 -14.03 6.33
N GLU A 66 0.06 -14.87 5.34
CA GLU A 66 -0.45 -16.24 5.26
C GLU A 66 -0.01 -17.08 6.46
N ASN A 67 1.30 -17.11 6.74
CA ASN A 67 1.86 -17.86 7.86
C ASN A 67 1.22 -17.45 9.19
N ARG A 68 1.02 -16.14 9.38
CA ARG A 68 0.38 -15.63 10.59
C ARG A 68 -1.08 -16.06 10.68
N LEU A 69 -1.83 -16.15 9.58
CA LEU A 69 -3.20 -16.69 9.62
C LEU A 69 -3.23 -18.16 10.00
N VAL A 70 -2.26 -18.95 9.53
CA VAL A 70 -2.14 -20.37 9.91
C VAL A 70 -1.88 -20.50 11.41
N GLU A 71 -0.91 -19.74 11.94
CA GLU A 71 -0.64 -19.70 13.40
C GLU A 71 -1.89 -19.31 14.21
N LEU A 72 -2.65 -18.31 13.73
CA LEU A 72 -3.86 -17.87 14.39
C LEU A 72 -4.97 -18.92 14.36
N ALA A 73 -5.13 -19.65 13.26
CA ALA A 73 -6.09 -20.74 13.18
C ALA A 73 -5.75 -21.84 14.20
N GLU A 74 -4.48 -22.21 14.32
CA GLU A 74 -4.02 -23.18 15.31
C GLU A 74 -4.25 -22.71 16.76
N GLN A 75 -4.06 -21.41 17.04
CA GLN A 75 -4.34 -20.83 18.36
C GLN A 75 -5.82 -20.83 18.70
N ILE A 76 -6.69 -20.56 17.73
CA ILE A 76 -8.16 -20.58 17.91
C ILE A 76 -8.66 -22.01 18.17
N ASP A 77 -8.09 -23.00 17.50
CA ASP A 77 -8.42 -24.42 17.69
C ASP A 77 -7.86 -24.98 19.02
N SER A 78 -6.97 -24.25 19.69
CA SER A 78 -6.42 -24.64 20.98
C SER A 78 -7.46 -24.47 22.12
N LYS A 79 -7.30 -25.24 23.20
CA LYS A 79 -8.25 -25.25 24.33
C LYS A 79 -8.27 -23.95 25.15
N GLU A 80 -7.25 -23.10 25.00
CA GLU A 80 -7.13 -21.80 25.68
C GLU A 80 -6.66 -20.76 24.65
N PRO A 81 -7.58 -20.13 23.91
CA PRO A 81 -7.21 -19.13 22.92
C PRO A 81 -6.61 -17.90 23.62
N GLU A 82 -5.33 -17.62 23.35
CA GLU A 82 -4.60 -16.46 23.89
C GLU A 82 -4.97 -15.15 23.18
N ILE A 83 -5.58 -15.22 21.99
CA ILE A 83 -5.89 -14.03 21.18
C ILE A 83 -7.23 -13.40 21.52
N THR A 84 -7.25 -12.07 21.60
CA THR A 84 -8.45 -11.28 21.84
C THR A 84 -9.22 -10.97 20.54
N SER A 85 -10.52 -10.70 20.66
CA SER A 85 -11.35 -10.27 19.52
C SER A 85 -10.88 -8.95 18.90
N GLU A 86 -10.31 -8.07 19.71
CA GLU A 86 -9.74 -6.79 19.25
C GLU A 86 -8.50 -7.01 18.37
N GLU A 87 -7.61 -7.92 18.75
CA GLU A 87 -6.43 -8.27 17.96
C GLU A 87 -6.81 -8.90 16.62
N ILE A 88 -7.82 -9.77 16.60
CA ILE A 88 -8.36 -10.34 15.35
C ILE A 88 -8.90 -9.23 14.45
N ARG A 89 -9.64 -8.27 15.01
CA ARG A 89 -10.17 -7.14 14.24
C ARG A 89 -9.05 -6.27 13.66
N ASN A 90 -8.05 -5.93 14.47
CA ASN A 90 -6.92 -5.11 14.03
C ASN A 90 -6.11 -5.82 12.93
N LEU A 91 -5.90 -7.12 13.06
CA LEU A 91 -5.21 -7.92 12.05
C LEU A 91 -6.00 -7.98 10.74
N ARG A 92 -7.32 -8.19 10.82
CA ARG A 92 -8.22 -8.12 9.67
C ARG A 92 -8.11 -6.76 8.96
N GLU A 93 -8.20 -5.66 9.70
CA GLU A 93 -8.15 -4.31 9.15
C GLU A 93 -6.81 -4.00 8.46
N ALA A 94 -5.70 -4.42 9.07
CA ALA A 94 -4.36 -4.28 8.49
C ALA A 94 -4.20 -5.11 7.21
N TYR A 95 -4.79 -6.31 7.16
CA TYR A 95 -4.68 -7.20 6.01
C TYR A 95 -5.56 -6.72 4.85
N GLU A 96 -6.76 -6.25 5.16
CA GLU A 96 -7.62 -5.60 4.18
C GLU A 96 -6.93 -4.39 3.54
N ASP A 97 -6.21 -3.56 4.30
CA ASP A 97 -5.46 -2.43 3.75
C ASP A 97 -4.34 -2.85 2.83
N MET A 98 -3.55 -3.84 3.25
CA MET A 98 -2.43 -4.34 2.47
C MET A 98 -2.93 -4.91 1.14
N LEU A 99 -4.02 -5.70 1.16
CA LEU A 99 -4.65 -6.24 -0.04
C LEU A 99 -5.24 -5.14 -0.94
N LYS A 100 -5.96 -4.16 -0.37
CA LYS A 100 -6.47 -2.99 -1.11
C LYS A 100 -5.34 -2.21 -1.76
N ALA A 101 -4.22 -2.03 -1.06
CA ALA A 101 -3.03 -1.34 -1.57
C ALA A 101 -2.38 -2.12 -2.73
N ILE A 102 -2.30 -3.46 -2.64
CA ILE A 102 -1.80 -4.29 -3.74
C ILE A 102 -2.72 -4.21 -4.95
N LEU A 103 -4.04 -4.33 -4.77
CA LEU A 103 -5.01 -4.20 -5.86
C LEU A 103 -4.93 -2.83 -6.54
N TRP A 104 -4.85 -1.76 -5.74
CA TRP A 104 -4.64 -0.41 -6.23
C TRP A 104 -3.33 -0.27 -7.03
N MET A 105 -2.25 -0.87 -6.54
CA MET A 105 -0.96 -0.88 -7.24
C MET A 105 -1.05 -1.62 -8.58
N LEU A 106 -1.67 -2.80 -8.59
CA LEU A 106 -1.85 -3.61 -9.79
C LEU A 106 -2.70 -2.89 -10.84
N ASP A 107 -3.76 -2.18 -10.42
CA ASP A 107 -4.55 -1.33 -11.32
C ASP A 107 -3.74 -0.12 -11.84
N GLY A 108 -2.85 0.43 -11.01
CA GLY A 108 -1.84 1.42 -11.43
C GLY A 108 -0.85 0.88 -12.47
N ALA A 109 -0.52 -0.41 -12.40
CA ALA A 109 0.43 -1.11 -13.28
C ALA A 109 -0.22 -1.76 -14.51
N ARG A 110 -1.54 -1.68 -14.64
CA ARG A 110 -2.36 -2.38 -15.64
C ARG A 110 -1.87 -2.20 -17.08
N TYR A 111 -1.31 -1.03 -17.39
CA TYR A 111 -0.74 -0.67 -18.69
C TYR A 111 0.45 -1.56 -19.13
N LEU A 112 1.04 -2.33 -18.22
CA LEU A 112 2.16 -3.22 -18.53
C LEU A 112 1.71 -4.54 -19.20
N TRP A 113 0.47 -4.97 -18.99
CA TRP A 113 -0.02 -6.27 -19.47
C TRP A 113 -1.36 -6.21 -20.18
N GLN A 114 -2.18 -5.19 -19.91
CA GLN A 114 -3.30 -4.87 -20.77
C GLN A 114 -2.71 -4.00 -21.89
N GLY A 115 -2.45 -4.63 -23.04
CA GLY A 115 -1.98 -3.94 -24.23
C GLY A 115 -2.87 -2.73 -24.54
N GLU A 116 -2.34 -1.78 -25.31
CA GLU A 116 -3.04 -0.53 -25.66
C GLU A 116 -4.49 -0.81 -26.08
N GLU A 117 -5.46 -0.60 -25.19
CA GLU A 117 -6.68 0.04 -25.63
C GLU A 117 -6.22 1.41 -26.08
N LYS A 118 -5.97 1.53 -27.38
CA LYS A 118 -5.80 2.81 -28.05
C LYS A 118 -6.85 3.74 -27.47
N SER A 119 -6.42 4.78 -26.77
CA SER A 119 -7.33 5.86 -26.39
C SER A 119 -8.09 6.26 -27.65
N PRO A 120 -9.43 6.25 -27.64
CA PRO A 120 -10.15 7.03 -28.62
C PRO A 120 -9.81 8.50 -28.27
N ASP A 121 -9.26 9.21 -29.24
CA ASP A 121 -8.84 10.62 -29.17
C ASP A 121 -7.62 10.98 -28.31
N SER A 122 -6.44 10.85 -28.94
CA SER A 122 -5.46 11.95 -28.92
C SER A 122 -5.58 12.80 -30.21
N GLY A 123 -6.82 13.06 -30.62
CA GLY A 123 -7.18 14.01 -31.67
C GLY A 123 -7.74 15.28 -31.05
N ASN A 124 -7.10 16.43 -31.34
CA ASN A 124 -7.56 17.80 -31.11
C ASN A 124 -7.87 18.25 -29.67
N CYS A 125 -6.94 19.02 -29.10
CA CYS A 125 -7.06 20.47 -28.81
C CYS A 125 -5.97 20.92 -27.85
#